data_AF-A0A120MY27-F1
#
_entry.id   AF-A0A120MY27-F1
#
_cell.length_a   1.000
_cell.length_b   1.000
_cell.length_c   1.000
_cell.angle_alpha   90.00
_cell.angle_beta   90.00
_cell.angle_gamma   90.00
#
_symmetry.space_group_name_H-M   'P 1'
#
loop_
_entity.id
_entity.type
_entity.pdbx_description
1 polymer ?
#
loop_
_entity_poly.entity_id
_entity_poly.type
_entity_poly.pdbx_seq_one_letter_code
_entity_poly.pdbx_strand_id
1 'polypeptide(L)'
;MKIQLLIFIALVSFGLSAQAQTEAPVITELHQLLQSAKSNFTNEIGKKVEEDTVTQNVYYEAKKPAVAADAFILHVKAGQNMFILNYDATGDKLTALIPIVGQYIDELNKMVKTGDYTGNDYNNEKGKAVTDIHDKDGNLVLRYTSDKVSQTVYLYGFTNNK
;
A
#
# COMPACT_ATOMS: atom_id res chain seq x y z
N MET A 1 0.89 -29.15 8.36
CA MET A 1 0.73 -29.39 6.91
C MET A 1 1.34 -28.21 6.18
N LYS A 2 2.46 -28.36 5.49
CA LYS A 2 3.14 -27.26 4.79
C LYS A 2 2.41 -27.02 3.47
N ILE A 3 1.63 -25.94 3.38
CA ILE A 3 1.00 -25.52 2.13
C ILE A 3 2.10 -24.86 1.29
N GLN A 4 2.53 -25.55 0.24
CA GLN A 4 3.36 -24.95 -0.80
C GLN A 4 2.53 -23.92 -1.56
N LEU A 5 3.00 -22.68 -1.53
CA LEU A 5 2.44 -21.55 -2.27
C LEU A 5 2.71 -21.78 -3.77
N LEU A 6 1.67 -22.09 -4.54
CA LEU A 6 1.72 -22.11 -6.01
C LEU A 6 1.47 -20.69 -6.52
N ILE A 7 2.53 -19.92 -6.70
CA ILE A 7 2.47 -18.58 -7.31
C ILE A 7 2.30 -18.78 -8.83
N PHE A 8 1.08 -18.56 -9.33
CA PHE A 8 0.80 -18.48 -10.76
C PHE A 8 0.86 -17.01 -11.20
N ILE A 9 2.07 -16.47 -11.36
CA ILE A 9 2.28 -15.33 -12.27
C ILE A 9 3.52 -15.65 -13.08
N ALA A 10 3.31 -15.78 -14.39
CA ALA A 10 4.33 -16.13 -15.37
C ALA A 10 5.52 -15.17 -15.29
N LEU A 11 6.71 -15.76 -15.14
CA LEU A 11 7.99 -15.08 -15.29
C LEU A 11 8.05 -14.37 -16.65
N VAL A 12 8.31 -13.06 -16.64
CA VAL A 12 9.13 -12.46 -17.70
C VAL A 12 10.48 -12.15 -17.06
N SER A 13 11.37 -13.14 -17.10
CA SER A 13 12.76 -13.02 -16.68
C SER A 13 13.50 -12.09 -17.64
N PHE A 14 13.55 -10.79 -17.37
CA PHE A 14 14.59 -9.93 -17.93
C PHE A 14 15.76 -9.90 -16.95
N GLY A 15 16.84 -10.58 -17.33
CA GLY A 15 18.12 -10.48 -16.63
C GLY A 15 18.59 -9.03 -16.67
N LEU A 16 18.61 -8.39 -15.51
CA LEU A 16 19.27 -7.10 -15.33
C LEU A 16 20.51 -7.33 -14.46
N SER A 17 21.64 -7.07 -15.08
CA SER A 17 22.95 -6.92 -14.45
C SER A 17 22.85 -5.93 -13.27
N ALA A 18 23.63 -6.22 -12.22
CA ALA A 18 23.77 -5.39 -11.03
C ALA A 18 24.42 -4.03 -11.36
N GLN A 19 23.64 -3.11 -11.91
CA GLN A 19 23.83 -1.69 -11.66
C GLN A 19 23.16 -1.39 -10.31
N ALA A 20 23.77 -0.54 -9.49
CA ALA A 20 23.14 -0.04 -8.27
C ALA A 20 21.80 0.59 -8.68
N GLN A 21 20.74 -0.18 -8.51
CA GLN A 21 19.42 0.14 -9.02
C GLN A 21 18.92 1.26 -8.12
N THR A 22 19.03 2.50 -8.59
CA THR A 22 18.41 3.64 -7.91
C THR A 22 16.97 3.28 -7.69
N GLU A 23 16.58 3.20 -6.42
CA GLU A 23 15.24 2.82 -6.02
C GLU A 23 14.24 3.73 -6.73
N ALA A 24 13.21 3.13 -7.33
CA ALA A 24 12.23 3.91 -8.04
C ALA A 24 11.55 4.89 -7.07
N PRO A 25 11.20 6.12 -7.50
CA PRO A 25 10.62 7.13 -6.62
C PRO A 25 9.40 6.64 -5.81
N VAL A 26 8.59 5.77 -6.42
CA VAL A 26 7.40 5.18 -5.80
C VAL A 26 7.73 4.21 -4.66
N ILE A 27 8.83 3.47 -4.78
CA ILE A 27 9.29 2.57 -3.71
C ILE A 27 9.91 3.36 -2.56
N THR A 28 10.68 4.40 -2.89
CA THR A 28 11.18 5.34 -1.89
C THR A 28 10.03 5.95 -1.09
N GLU A 29 8.97 6.38 -1.78
CA GLU A 29 7.75 6.91 -1.15
C GLU A 29 7.09 5.87 -0.24
N LEU A 30 6.92 4.62 -0.71
CA LEU A 30 6.35 3.54 0.09
C LEU A 30 7.12 3.33 1.40
N HIS A 31 8.44 3.25 1.35
CA HIS A 31 9.26 3.05 2.54
C HIS A 31 9.14 4.22 3.51
N GLN A 32 9.12 5.46 3.01
CA GLN A 32 8.92 6.64 3.85
C GLN A 32 7.56 6.63 4.52
N LEU A 33 6.51 6.19 3.82
CA LEU A 33 5.17 6.03 4.39
C LEU A 33 5.12 4.91 5.43
N LEU A 34 5.76 3.77 5.19
CA LEU A 34 5.90 2.69 6.17
C LEU A 34 6.63 3.15 7.44
N GLN A 35 7.65 4.01 7.33
CA GLN A 35 8.26 4.62 8.52
C GLN A 35 7.30 5.58 9.24
N SER A 36 6.55 6.38 8.47
CA SER A 36 5.58 7.34 9.01
C SER A 36 4.41 6.65 9.72
N ALA A 37 4.06 5.42 9.30
CA ALA A 37 3.04 4.58 9.92
C ALA A 37 3.32 4.33 11.42
N LYS A 38 4.59 4.27 11.84
CA LYS A 38 5.00 4.12 13.25
C LYS A 38 4.60 5.29 14.15
N SER A 39 4.31 6.45 13.53
CA SER A 39 3.81 7.66 14.21
C SER A 39 2.31 7.89 13.97
N ASN A 40 1.62 6.84 13.53
CA ASN A 40 0.21 6.86 13.15
C ASN A 40 -0.08 7.99 12.12
N PHE A 41 0.85 8.29 11.22
CA PHE A 41 0.73 9.36 10.21
C PHE A 41 0.43 10.78 10.73
N THR A 42 0.60 11.04 12.02
CA THR A 42 0.19 12.32 12.64
C THR A 42 0.82 13.54 11.94
N ASN A 43 2.06 13.40 11.47
CA ASN A 43 2.79 14.46 10.77
C ASN A 43 2.30 14.70 9.33
N GLU A 44 1.64 13.71 8.74
CA GLU A 44 1.20 13.72 7.34
C GLU A 44 -0.24 14.26 7.19
N ILE A 45 -0.97 14.42 8.28
CA ILE A 45 -2.35 14.97 8.30
C ILE A 45 -2.35 16.42 7.84
N GLY A 46 -3.03 16.68 6.71
CA GLY A 46 -3.30 17.98 6.16
C GLY A 46 -4.67 18.52 6.57
N LYS A 47 -5.35 19.18 5.63
CA LYS A 47 -6.66 19.78 5.87
C LYS A 47 -7.73 18.70 5.89
N LYS A 48 -8.75 18.88 6.73
CA LYS A 48 -9.96 18.06 6.73
C LYS A 48 -10.71 18.27 5.41
N VAL A 49 -11.04 17.18 4.74
CA VAL A 49 -11.79 17.14 3.48
C VAL A 49 -13.26 16.84 3.76
N GLU A 50 -13.51 15.77 4.51
CA GLU A 50 -14.85 15.21 4.69
C GLU A 50 -14.97 14.53 6.06
N GLU A 51 -16.20 14.42 6.57
CA GLU A 51 -16.54 13.58 7.72
C GLU A 51 -17.79 12.77 7.41
N ASP A 52 -17.64 11.45 7.47
CA ASP A 52 -18.78 10.55 7.45
C ASP A 52 -19.35 10.47 8.86
N THR A 53 -20.49 11.14 9.07
CA THR A 53 -21.15 11.21 10.37
C THR A 53 -21.72 9.87 10.87
N VAL A 54 -21.94 8.89 9.97
CA VAL A 54 -22.47 7.57 10.32
C VAL A 54 -21.37 6.70 10.91
N THR A 55 -20.23 6.63 10.23
CA THR A 55 -19.07 5.85 10.70
C THR A 55 -18.17 6.63 11.64
N GLN A 56 -18.36 7.96 11.73
CA GLN A 56 -17.49 8.93 12.41
C GLN A 56 -16.05 8.89 11.89
N ASN A 57 -15.88 8.49 10.63
CA ASN A 57 -14.61 8.52 9.93
C ASN A 57 -14.35 9.93 9.40
N VAL A 58 -13.12 10.40 9.50
CA VAL A 58 -12.73 11.73 9.00
C VAL A 58 -11.65 11.59 7.95
N TYR A 59 -11.85 12.21 6.80
CA TYR A 59 -10.91 12.23 5.69
C TYR A 59 -10.12 13.53 5.71
N TYR A 60 -8.80 13.42 5.52
CA TYR A 60 -7.87 14.52 5.42
C TYR A 60 -7.07 14.41 4.12
N GLU A 61 -6.66 15.55 3.56
CA GLU A 61 -5.61 15.60 2.55
C GLU A 61 -4.29 15.12 3.18
N ALA A 62 -3.48 14.38 2.43
CA ALA A 62 -2.10 14.15 2.83
C ALA A 62 -1.27 15.43 2.55
N LYS A 63 -0.41 15.82 3.50
CA LYS A 63 0.54 16.93 3.30
C LYS A 63 1.58 16.63 2.24
N LYS A 64 1.99 15.36 2.14
CA LYS A 64 2.95 14.92 1.13
C LYS A 64 2.24 14.62 -0.18
N PRO A 65 2.72 15.20 -1.31
CA PRO A 65 2.26 14.78 -2.62
C PRO A 65 2.67 13.32 -2.85
N ALA A 66 1.82 12.55 -3.53
CA ALA A 66 2.15 11.21 -3.96
C ALA A 66 2.50 11.18 -5.46
N VAL A 67 3.45 10.32 -5.82
CA VAL A 67 3.85 10.14 -7.22
C VAL A 67 2.70 9.49 -7.98
N ALA A 68 2.06 10.26 -8.88
CA ALA A 68 1.00 9.79 -9.78
C ALA A 68 -0.23 9.16 -9.09
N ALA A 69 -0.45 9.48 -7.81
CA ALA A 69 -1.62 9.07 -7.04
C ALA A 69 -2.26 10.27 -6.34
N ASP A 70 -3.56 10.14 -6.09
CA ASP A 70 -4.23 10.97 -5.09
C ASP A 70 -3.95 10.39 -3.70
N ALA A 71 -3.65 11.25 -2.73
CA ALA A 71 -3.22 10.84 -1.40
C ALA A 71 -4.10 11.43 -0.29
N PHE A 72 -4.62 10.56 0.58
CA PHE A 72 -5.52 10.92 1.66
C PHE A 72 -5.14 10.21 2.96
N ILE A 73 -5.60 10.75 4.08
CA ILE A 73 -5.53 10.09 5.38
C ILE A 73 -6.95 9.92 5.91
N LEU A 74 -7.31 8.67 6.21
CA LEU A 74 -8.53 8.33 6.91
C LEU A 74 -8.24 8.19 8.40
N HIS A 75 -8.87 9.01 9.21
CA HIS A 75 -8.95 8.80 10.65
C HIS A 75 -10.14 7.90 10.95
N VAL A 76 -9.86 6.68 11.40
CA VAL A 76 -10.89 5.74 11.85
C VAL A 76 -11.19 6.02 13.32
N LYS A 77 -12.46 6.01 13.70
CA LYS A 77 -12.96 6.27 15.07
C LYS A 77 -12.19 5.52 16.18
N ALA A 78 -11.60 4.36 15.88
CA ALA A 78 -10.77 3.59 16.79
C ALA A 78 -9.42 4.28 17.17
N GLY A 79 -9.15 5.49 16.66
CA GLY A 79 -7.92 6.26 16.94
C GLY A 79 -6.76 5.92 16.00
N GLN A 80 -7.01 5.11 14.98
CA GLN A 80 -6.01 4.69 14.00
C GLN A 80 -6.16 5.50 12.71
N ASN A 81 -5.04 5.98 12.19
CA ASN A 81 -4.99 6.63 10.89
C ASN A 81 -4.58 5.61 9.82
N MET A 82 -5.15 5.74 8.64
CA MET A 82 -4.79 4.97 7.46
C MET A 82 -4.42 5.94 6.34
N PHE A 83 -3.23 5.77 5.79
CA PHE A 83 -2.78 6.52 4.61
C PHE A 83 -3.25 5.78 3.35
N ILE A 84 -3.85 6.49 2.41
CA ILE A 84 -4.47 5.93 1.21
C ILE A 84 -3.81 6.58 0.00
N LEU A 85 -3.19 5.76 -0.85
CA LEU A 85 -2.74 6.13 -2.18
C LEU A 85 -3.69 5.54 -3.20
N ASN A 86 -4.38 6.39 -3.96
CA ASN A 86 -5.29 5.96 -5.00
C ASN A 86 -4.71 6.31 -6.38
N TYR A 87 -4.44 5.27 -7.15
CA TYR A 87 -4.04 5.39 -8.54
C TYR A 87 -5.26 5.10 -9.41
N ASP A 88 -5.94 6.16 -9.83
CA ASP A 88 -7.05 6.07 -10.77
C ASP A 88 -6.52 5.85 -12.20
N ALA A 89 -7.04 4.84 -12.89
CA ALA A 89 -6.60 4.42 -14.20
C ALA A 89 -7.48 5.00 -15.32
N THR A 90 -7.92 6.25 -15.17
CA THR A 90 -8.63 6.98 -16.22
C THR A 90 -7.66 7.76 -17.12
N GLY A 91 -7.79 7.57 -18.44
CA GLY A 91 -6.99 8.27 -19.46
C GLY A 91 -5.50 7.90 -19.46
N ASP A 92 -4.63 8.89 -19.67
CA ASP A 92 -3.16 8.72 -19.78
C ASP A 92 -2.50 8.18 -18.49
N LYS A 93 -3.24 8.11 -17.38
CA LYS A 93 -2.75 7.58 -16.09
C LYS A 93 -2.64 6.06 -16.06
N LEU A 94 -3.38 5.34 -16.92
CA LEU A 94 -3.36 3.87 -16.98
C LEU A 94 -1.99 3.32 -17.41
N THR A 95 -1.31 3.97 -18.36
CA THR A 95 0.01 3.53 -18.85
C THR A 95 1.12 3.76 -17.82
N ALA A 96 1.01 4.83 -17.02
CA ALA A 96 1.91 5.08 -15.89
C ALA A 96 1.70 4.09 -14.73
N LEU A 97 0.50 3.51 -14.62
CA LEU A 97 0.14 2.61 -13.53
C LEU A 97 0.78 1.21 -13.65
N ILE A 98 0.86 0.65 -14.86
CA ILE A 98 1.41 -0.69 -15.10
C ILE A 98 2.81 -0.89 -14.47
N PRO A 99 3.82 -0.01 -14.71
CA PRO A 99 5.14 -0.18 -14.11
C PRO A 99 5.13 0.03 -12.59
N ILE A 100 4.23 0.88 -12.07
CA ILE A 100 4.07 1.12 -10.63
C ILE A 100 3.58 -0.14 -9.93
N VAL A 101 2.59 -0.82 -10.51
CA VAL A 101 2.05 -2.09 -9.98
C VAL A 101 3.15 -3.14 -9.86
N GLY A 102 3.95 -3.32 -10.92
CA GLY A 102 5.05 -4.29 -10.90
C GLY A 102 6.06 -4.00 -9.78
N GLN A 103 6.43 -2.73 -9.62
CA GLN A 103 7.36 -2.31 -8.55
C GLN A 103 6.79 -2.56 -7.15
N TYR A 104 5.51 -2.25 -6.92
CA TYR A 104 4.87 -2.53 -5.63
C TYR A 104 4.89 -4.03 -5.33
N ILE A 105 4.42 -4.87 -6.26
CA ILE A 105 4.39 -6.33 -6.06
C ILE A 105 5.80 -6.85 -5.76
N ASP A 106 6.81 -6.43 -6.52
CA ASP A 106 8.20 -6.82 -6.28
C ASP A 106 8.69 -6.42 -4.89
N GLU A 107 8.34 -5.21 -4.44
CA GLU A 107 8.74 -4.72 -3.12
C GLU A 107 8.02 -5.44 -1.98
N LEU A 108 6.70 -5.66 -2.10
CA LEU A 108 5.96 -6.46 -1.11
C LEU A 108 6.53 -7.88 -1.01
N ASN A 109 6.90 -8.49 -2.15
CA ASN A 109 7.56 -9.79 -2.18
C ASN A 109 8.93 -9.76 -1.47
N LYS A 110 9.71 -8.68 -1.61
CA LYS A 110 10.97 -8.52 -0.87
C LYS A 110 10.71 -8.41 0.63
N MET A 111 9.72 -7.62 1.05
CA MET A 111 9.34 -7.49 2.45
C MET A 111 9.00 -8.86 3.05
N VAL A 112 8.17 -9.67 2.39
CA VAL A 112 7.83 -11.02 2.87
C VAL A 112 9.06 -11.95 2.94
N LYS A 113 9.97 -11.86 1.97
CA LYS A 113 11.21 -12.68 1.96
C LYS A 113 12.15 -12.40 3.12
N THR A 114 12.06 -11.23 3.77
CA THR A 114 12.86 -10.94 4.98
C THR A 114 12.49 -11.82 6.16
N GLY A 115 11.26 -12.35 6.20
CA GLY A 115 10.71 -13.10 7.34
C GLY A 115 10.08 -12.22 8.42
N ASP A 116 10.21 -10.89 8.33
CA ASP A 116 9.59 -9.95 9.27
C ASP A 116 8.12 -9.65 8.94
N TYR A 117 7.65 -10.11 7.77
CA TYR A 117 6.30 -9.88 7.27
C TYR A 117 5.69 -11.15 6.68
N THR A 118 4.36 -11.23 6.70
CA THR A 118 3.58 -12.27 6.04
C THR A 118 2.61 -11.66 5.03
N GLY A 119 2.40 -12.32 3.89
CA GLY A 119 1.50 -11.87 2.84
C GLY A 119 0.32 -12.83 2.65
N ASN A 120 -0.86 -12.30 2.36
CA ASN A 120 -2.06 -13.06 2.03
C ASN A 120 -2.80 -12.46 0.84
N ASP A 121 -2.97 -13.25 -0.23
CA ASP A 121 -3.68 -12.86 -1.44
C ASP A 121 -5.08 -13.46 -1.48
N TYR A 122 -6.08 -12.66 -1.82
CA TYR A 122 -7.47 -13.12 -1.95
C TYR A 122 -8.29 -12.20 -2.85
N ASN A 123 -9.48 -12.66 -3.25
CA ASN A 123 -10.47 -11.79 -3.88
C ASN A 123 -11.50 -11.37 -2.82
N ASN A 124 -11.77 -10.07 -2.71
CA ASN A 124 -12.80 -9.59 -1.79
C ASN A 124 -14.22 -9.86 -2.34
N GLU A 125 -15.24 -9.57 -1.53
CA GLU A 125 -16.66 -9.77 -1.89
C GLU A 125 -17.11 -9.02 -3.15
N LYS A 126 -16.35 -8.00 -3.56
CA LYS A 126 -16.59 -7.21 -4.77
C LYS A 126 -15.79 -7.72 -5.98
N GLY A 127 -15.09 -8.85 -5.84
CA GLY A 127 -14.26 -9.45 -6.89
C GLY A 127 -12.97 -8.70 -7.19
N LYS A 128 -12.51 -7.80 -6.30
CA LYS A 128 -11.21 -7.14 -6.43
C LYS A 128 -10.11 -8.02 -5.87
N ALA A 129 -8.95 -8.05 -6.55
CA ALA A 129 -7.79 -8.76 -6.05
C ALA A 129 -7.11 -7.92 -4.96
N VAL A 130 -6.85 -8.55 -3.82
CA VAL A 130 -6.33 -7.94 -2.60
C VAL A 130 -5.09 -8.69 -2.15
N THR A 131 -4.05 -7.95 -1.80
CA THR A 131 -2.86 -8.44 -1.12
C THR A 131 -2.74 -7.73 0.22
N ASP A 132 -2.82 -8.49 1.31
CA ASP A 132 -2.59 -7.99 2.66
C ASP A 132 -1.20 -8.39 3.14
N ILE A 133 -0.46 -7.43 3.67
CA ILE A 133 0.83 -7.64 4.33
C ILE A 133 0.65 -7.37 5.81
N HIS A 134 1.08 -8.33 6.62
CA HIS A 134 1.09 -8.24 8.07
C HIS A 134 2.52 -8.26 8.60
N ASP A 135 2.78 -7.58 9.72
CA ASP A 135 4.05 -7.71 10.42
C ASP A 135 4.15 -9.05 11.18
N LYS A 136 5.32 -9.29 11.79
CA LYS A 136 5.59 -10.48 12.62
C LYS A 136 4.65 -10.64 13.82
N ASP A 137 4.02 -9.55 14.27
CA ASP A 137 3.10 -9.55 15.40
C ASP A 137 1.65 -9.78 14.95
N GLY A 138 1.44 -9.92 13.64
CA GLY A 138 0.14 -10.20 13.01
C GLY A 138 -0.69 -8.95 12.72
N ASN A 139 -0.13 -7.75 12.86
CA ASN A 139 -0.84 -6.51 12.54
C ASN A 139 -0.87 -6.30 11.03
N LEU A 140 -2.04 -5.95 10.47
CA LEU A 140 -2.14 -5.54 9.07
C LEU A 140 -1.39 -4.23 8.88
N VAL A 141 -0.34 -4.24 8.06
CA VAL A 141 0.51 -3.06 7.83
C VAL A 141 0.21 -2.35 6.52
N LEU A 142 -0.12 -3.15 5.51
CA LEU A 142 -0.39 -2.68 4.18
C LEU A 142 -1.45 -3.56 3.54
N ARG A 143 -2.40 -2.93 2.84
CA ARG A 143 -3.31 -3.61 1.93
C ARG A 143 -3.17 -2.99 0.56
N TYR A 144 -2.91 -3.82 -0.44
CA TYR A 144 -2.99 -3.44 -1.83
C TYR A 144 -4.28 -4.00 -2.41
N THR A 145 -5.10 -3.16 -3.04
CA THR A 145 -6.32 -3.57 -3.71
C THR A 145 -6.27 -3.16 -5.17
N SER A 146 -6.62 -4.10 -6.04
CA SER A 146 -6.51 -3.97 -7.48
C SER A 146 -7.79 -4.38 -8.19
N ASP A 147 -8.19 -3.57 -9.17
CA ASP A 147 -9.17 -3.97 -10.18
C ASP A 147 -8.75 -3.47 -11.57
N LYS A 148 -9.65 -3.59 -12.56
CA LYS A 148 -9.37 -3.23 -13.95
C LYS A 148 -9.11 -1.74 -14.17
N VAL A 149 -9.54 -0.88 -13.25
CA VAL A 149 -9.59 0.58 -13.44
C VAL A 149 -8.96 1.36 -12.28
N SER A 150 -8.58 0.70 -11.19
CA SER A 150 -8.02 1.35 -10.01
C SER A 150 -7.04 0.45 -9.28
N GLN A 151 -6.05 1.08 -8.68
CA GLN A 151 -5.11 0.45 -7.75
C GLN A 151 -5.07 1.32 -6.50
N THR A 152 -5.23 0.70 -5.33
CA THR A 152 -5.22 1.44 -4.08
C THR A 152 -4.28 0.78 -3.09
N VAL A 153 -3.35 1.56 -2.55
CA VAL A 153 -2.50 1.15 -1.43
C VAL A 153 -3.05 1.79 -0.17
N TYR A 154 -3.35 0.96 0.81
CA TYR A 154 -3.73 1.36 2.15
C TYR A 154 -2.56 1.03 3.08
N LEU A 155 -2.02 2.01 3.78
CA LEU A 155 -1.06 1.80 4.85
C LEU A 155 -1.71 2.10 6.19
N TYR A 156 -1.57 1.19 7.14
CA TYR A 156 -2.21 1.29 8.44
C TYR A 156 -1.23 1.86 9.46
N GLY A 157 -1.64 2.88 10.20
CA GLY A 157 -0.81 3.49 11.22
C GLY A 157 -0.75 2.57 12.44
N PHE A 158 0.42 2.44 13.05
CA PHE A 158 0.57 1.72 14.31
C PHE A 158 0.73 2.73 15.42
N THR A 159 -0.01 2.54 16.49
CA THR A 159 0.41 3.06 17.78
C THR A 159 1.32 2.00 18.39
N ASN A 160 2.62 2.28 18.45
CA ASN A 160 3.51 1.52 19.31
C ASN A 160 3.05 1.78 20.75
N ASN A 161 2.10 0.98 21.25
CA ASN A 161 1.84 0.88 22.68
C ASN A 161 3.04 0.12 23.26
N LYS A 162 4.11 0.86 23.56
CA LYS A 162 5.13 0.43 24.51
C LYS A 162 4.64 0.68 25.91
#